data_AF-A0A3Q8ZIE8-F1
#
_entry.id   AF-A0A3Q8ZIE8-F1
#
_cell.length_a   1.000
_cell.length_b   1.000
_cell.length_c   1.000
_cell.angle_alpha   90.00
_cell.angle_beta   90.00
_cell.angle_gamma   90.00
#
_symmetry.space_group_name_H-M   'P 1'
#
loop_
_entity.id
_entity.type
_entity.pdbx_description
1 polymer ?
#
loop_
_entity_poly.entity_id
_entity_poly.type
_entity_poly.pdbx_seq_one_letter_code
_entity_poly.pdbx_strand_id
1 'polypeptide(L)'
;MHMTWEEQATVIIASIDATLSPDASIKDRKRALLAGKPYEYRVTSWGSKTWGRAQRKYLAKFGPKSDAAVPPKHLSPLERLMAASKAASGAST
;
A
#
# COMPACT_ATOMS: atom_id res chain seq x y z
N MET A 1 21.66 11.12 18.97
CA MET A 1 21.19 10.94 17.58
C MET A 1 19.67 10.91 17.61
N HIS A 2 19.00 11.74 16.80
CA HIS A 2 17.54 11.77 16.76
C HIS A 2 17.05 10.71 15.77
N MET A 3 16.24 9.77 16.23
CA MET A 3 15.68 8.72 15.38
C MET A 3 14.62 9.32 14.46
N THR A 4 14.67 8.96 13.17
CA THR A 4 13.69 9.41 12.17
C THR A 4 12.39 8.61 12.29
N TRP A 5 11.30 9.17 11.77
CA TRP A 5 10.00 8.49 11.69
C TRP A 5 10.06 7.17 10.88
N GLU A 6 10.91 7.11 9.84
CA GLU A 6 11.05 5.89 9.04
C GLU A 6 11.82 4.79 9.78
N GLU A 7 12.87 5.16 10.51
CA GLU A 7 13.61 4.24 11.38
C GLU A 7 12.73 3.74 12.52
N GLN A 8 12.00 4.63 13.18
CA GLN A 8 11.11 4.28 14.28
C GLN A 8 9.99 3.34 13.81
N ALA A 9 9.36 3.61 12.66
CA ALA A 9 8.38 2.70 12.08
C ALA A 9 8.98 1.31 11.77
N THR A 10 10.23 1.28 11.27
CA THR A 10 10.92 0.02 10.96
C THR A 10 11.19 -0.79 12.22
N VAL A 11 11.64 -0.15 13.30
CA VAL A 11 11.87 -0.82 14.60
C VAL A 11 10.57 -1.37 15.16
N ILE A 12 9.48 -0.60 15.13
CA ILE A 12 8.18 -1.06 15.63
C ILE A 12 7.69 -2.27 14.83
N ILE A 13 7.80 -2.22 13.51
CA ILE A 13 7.43 -3.35 12.63
C ILE A 13 8.27 -4.59 12.95
N ALA A 14 9.58 -4.44 13.21
CA ALA A 14 10.43 -5.55 13.60
C ALA A 14 10.04 -6.14 14.96
N SER A 15 9.69 -5.30 15.93
CA SER A 15 9.18 -5.78 17.23
C SER A 15 7.86 -6.55 17.08
N ILE A 16 6.95 -6.11 16.20
CA ILE A 16 5.71 -6.84 15.91
C ILE A 16 6.04 -8.18 15.23
N ASP A 17 6.94 -8.19 14.26
CA ASP A 17 7.38 -9.42 13.57
C ASP A 17 7.95 -10.47 14.53
N ALA A 18 8.71 -10.05 15.54
CA ALA A 18 9.25 -10.94 16.56
C ALA A 18 8.17 -11.64 17.40
N THR A 19 6.95 -11.09 17.45
CA THR A 19 5.80 -11.71 18.15
C THR A 19 4.98 -12.64 17.26
N LEU A 20 5.25 -12.65 15.95
CA LEU A 20 4.53 -13.45 14.97
C LEU A 20 5.19 -14.81 14.78
N SER A 21 4.36 -15.82 14.50
CA SER A 21 4.86 -17.12 14.05
C SER A 21 5.60 -16.98 12.72
N PRO A 22 6.72 -17.69 12.49
CA PRO A 22 7.43 -17.67 11.22
C PRO A 22 6.53 -18.08 10.04
N ASP A 23 5.61 -19.01 10.25
CA ASP A 23 4.64 -19.49 9.25
C ASP A 23 3.38 -18.62 9.14
N ALA A 24 3.34 -17.46 9.82
CA ALA A 24 2.19 -16.57 9.76
C ALA A 24 1.94 -16.08 8.32
N SER A 25 0.68 -16.17 7.89
CA SER A 25 0.26 -15.72 6.57
C SER A 25 0.45 -14.21 6.40
N ILE A 26 0.56 -13.73 5.15
CA ILE A 26 0.63 -12.29 4.85
C ILE A 26 -0.59 -11.54 5.42
N LYS A 27 -1.75 -12.18 5.44
CA LYS A 27 -2.99 -11.62 5.99
C LYS A 27 -2.86 -11.38 7.50
N ASP A 28 -2.28 -12.32 8.22
CA ASP A 28 -2.10 -12.24 9.68
C ASP A 28 -0.99 -11.26 10.03
N ARG A 29 0.12 -11.26 9.26
CA ARG A 29 1.16 -10.22 9.35
C ARG A 29 0.57 -8.83 9.16
N LYS A 30 -0.25 -8.61 8.11
CA LYS A 30 -0.93 -7.33 7.87
C LYS A 30 -1.85 -6.93 9.03
N ARG A 31 -2.60 -7.87 9.60
CA ARG A 31 -3.47 -7.63 10.76
C ARG A 31 -2.67 -7.21 12.00
N ALA A 32 -1.59 -7.92 12.30
CA ALA A 32 -0.71 -7.59 13.41
C ALA A 32 -0.09 -6.20 13.27
N LEU A 33 0.35 -5.82 12.07
CA LEU A 33 0.85 -4.47 11.80
C LEU A 33 -0.22 -3.39 11.98
N LEU A 34 -1.47 -3.66 11.60
CA LEU A 34 -2.56 -2.71 11.83
C LEU A 34 -2.91 -2.57 13.31
N ALA A 35 -2.90 -3.68 14.05
CA ALA A 35 -3.16 -3.69 15.49
C ALA A 35 -2.05 -2.99 16.30
N GLY A 36 -0.78 -3.20 15.91
CA GLY A 36 0.39 -2.60 16.55
C GLY A 36 0.74 -1.19 16.05
N LYS A 37 -0.08 -0.58 15.18
CA LYS A 37 0.19 0.75 14.63
C LYS A 37 0.03 1.83 15.71
N PRO A 38 1.10 2.59 16.05
CA PRO A 38 0.99 3.65 17.06
C PRO A 38 0.07 4.78 16.60
N TYR A 39 -0.52 5.47 17.57
CA TYR A 39 -1.48 6.55 17.33
C TYR A 39 -0.91 7.68 16.47
N GLU A 40 0.35 8.06 16.67
CA GLU A 40 1.06 9.11 15.93
C GLU A 40 1.05 8.87 14.40
N TYR A 41 1.24 7.60 14.02
CA TYR A 41 1.22 7.15 12.62
C TYR A 41 -0.20 7.04 12.07
N ARG A 42 -1.23 7.08 12.92
CA ARG A 42 -2.64 7.08 12.53
C ARG A 42 -3.18 8.48 12.28
N VAL A 43 -2.77 9.47 13.10
CA VAL A 43 -3.36 10.82 13.07
C VAL A 43 -2.66 11.80 12.16
N THR A 44 -1.37 11.62 11.91
CA THR A 44 -0.62 12.54 11.05
C THR A 44 -0.58 12.02 9.62
N SER A 45 -0.72 12.94 8.64
CA SER A 45 -0.59 12.59 7.22
C SER A 45 0.80 12.04 6.89
N TRP A 46 1.85 12.62 7.51
CA TRP A 46 3.22 12.15 7.35
C TRP A 46 3.46 10.79 8.00
N GLY A 47 2.94 10.57 9.20
CA GLY A 47 2.97 9.27 9.89
C GLY A 47 2.26 8.18 9.11
N SER A 48 1.06 8.47 8.59
CA SER A 48 0.32 7.51 7.79
C SER A 48 1.10 7.10 6.53
N LYS A 49 1.74 8.07 5.87
CA LYS A 49 2.59 7.84 4.69
C LYS A 49 3.85 7.03 5.00
N THR A 50 4.58 7.39 6.07
CA THR A 50 5.82 6.71 6.48
C THR A 50 5.54 5.28 6.94
N TRP A 51 4.49 5.07 7.74
CA TRP A 51 4.04 3.73 8.12
C TRP A 51 3.69 2.87 6.90
N GLY A 52 2.91 3.42 5.97
CA GLY A 52 2.54 2.70 4.74
C GLY A 52 3.74 2.35 3.85
N ARG A 53 4.82 3.15 3.86
CA ARG A 53 6.08 2.80 3.19
C ARG A 53 6.79 1.65 3.90
N ALA A 54 6.98 1.75 5.21
CA ALA A 54 7.66 0.73 6.01
C ALA A 54 6.92 -0.62 5.96
N GLN A 55 5.59 -0.59 6.10
CA GLN A 55 4.72 -1.77 5.99
C GLN A 55 4.85 -2.47 4.64
N ARG A 56 4.83 -1.73 3.52
CA ARG A 56 5.02 -2.31 2.18
C ARG A 56 6.40 -2.94 2.03
N LYS A 57 7.45 -2.25 2.48
CA LYS A 57 8.83 -2.76 2.44
C LYS A 57 8.99 -4.06 3.25
N TYR A 58 8.33 -4.14 4.40
CA TYR A 58 8.32 -5.36 5.23
C TYR A 58 7.52 -6.50 4.57
N LEU A 59 6.27 -6.24 4.15
CA LEU A 59 5.42 -7.28 3.55
C LEU A 59 5.97 -7.82 2.22
N ALA A 60 6.75 -7.02 1.49
CA ALA A 60 7.44 -7.45 0.28
C ALA A 60 8.46 -8.59 0.51
N LYS A 61 8.87 -8.85 1.75
CA LYS A 61 9.74 -9.98 2.11
C LYS A 61 9.01 -11.32 2.15
N PHE A 62 7.69 -11.31 2.38
CA PHE A 62 6.88 -12.50 2.66
C PHE A 62 5.92 -12.88 1.53
N GLY A 63 5.66 -11.96 0.59
CA GLY A 63 4.79 -12.22 -0.54
C GLY A 63 5.54 -12.41 -1.85
N PRO A 64 4.90 -13.02 -2.87
CA PRO A 64 5.37 -12.87 -4.23
C PRO A 64 5.41 -11.37 -4.55
N LYS A 65 6.51 -10.89 -5.15
CA LYS A 65 6.55 -9.53 -5.71
C LYS A 65 5.30 -9.40 -6.57
N SER A 66 4.38 -8.51 -6.19
CA SER A 66 3.15 -8.32 -6.94
C SER A 66 3.51 -7.84 -8.33
N ASP A 67 3.50 -8.75 -9.30
CA ASP A 67 3.50 -8.47 -10.73
C ASP A 67 2.11 -7.95 -11.12
N ALA A 68 1.62 -6.96 -10.36
CA ALA A 68 0.42 -6.24 -10.73
C ALA A 68 0.79 -5.36 -11.94
N ALA A 69 1.07 -6.01 -13.07
CA ALA A 69 0.98 -5.44 -14.38
C ALA A 69 -0.37 -4.72 -14.41
N VAL A 70 -0.31 -3.42 -14.66
CA VAL A 70 -1.49 -2.61 -14.91
C VAL A 70 -2.34 -3.37 -15.93
N PRO A 71 -3.57 -3.80 -15.60
CA PRO A 71 -4.40 -4.47 -16.57
C PRO A 71 -4.46 -3.59 -17.83
N PRO A 72 -4.21 -4.13 -19.03
CA PRO A 72 -4.03 -3.34 -20.25
C PRO A 72 -5.31 -2.60 -20.72
N LYS A 73 -6.34 -2.54 -19.88
CA LYS A 73 -7.68 -2.01 -20.16
C LYS A 73 -8.12 -0.91 -19.18
N HIS A 74 -7.17 -0.26 -18.52
CA HIS A 74 -7.44 0.99 -17.81
C HIS A 74 -7.23 2.15 -18.77
N LEU A 75 -8.29 2.51 -19.50
CA LEU A 75 -8.33 3.79 -20.18
C LEU A 75 -8.06 4.88 -19.14
N SER A 76 -7.00 5.66 -19.38
CA SER A 76 -6.71 6.87 -18.62
C SER A 76 -7.92 7.82 -18.67
N PRO A 77 -8.05 8.78 -17.74
CA PRO A 77 -9.15 9.74 -17.75
C PRO A 77 -9.35 10.43 -19.10
N LEU A 78 -8.26 10.67 -19.84
CA LEU A 78 -8.29 11.26 -21.18
C LEU A 78 -8.87 10.28 -22.22
N GLU A 79 -8.46 9.01 -22.19
CA GLU A 79 -8.98 7.98 -23.10
C GLU A 79 -10.48 7.70 -22.86
N ARG A 80 -10.95 7.84 -21.62
CA ARG A 80 -12.39 7.80 -21.30
C ARG A 80 -13.16 8.95 -21.95
N LEU A 81 -12.61 10.16 -21.91
CA LEU A 81 -13.22 11.33 -22.55
C LEU A 81 -13.24 11.18 -24.08
N MET A 82 -12.14 10.70 -24.67
CA MET A 82 -12.09 10.43 -26.12
C MET A 82 -13.07 9.34 -26.55
N ALA A 83 -13.19 8.25 -25.79
CA ALA A 83 -14.16 7.19 -26.07
C ALA A 83 -15.62 7.69 -25.99
N ALA A 84 -15.94 8.53 -25.00
CA ALA A 84 -17.26 9.15 -24.87
C ALA A 84 -17.58 10.09 -26.04
N SER A 85 -16.60 10.91 -26.47
CA SER A 85 -16.75 11.79 -27.63
C SER A 85 -16.96 10.99 -28.91
N LYS A 86 -16.19 9.92 -29.13
CA LYS A 86 -16.35 9.04 -30.30
C LYS A 86 -17.71 8.33 -30.34
N ALA A 87 -18.26 7.95 -29.19
CA ALA A 87 -19.59 7.37 -29.10
C ALA A 87 -20.71 8.39 -29.40
N ALA A 88 -20.54 9.66 -28.99
CA ALA A 88 -21.50 10.72 -29.29
C ALA A 88 -21.51 11.14 -30.77
N SER A 89 -20.35 11.09 -31.45
CA SER A 89 -20.23 11.46 -32.87
C SER A 89 -20.74 10.39 -33.85
N GLY A 90 -21.00 9.16 -33.39
CA GLY A 90 -21.51 8.06 -34.22
C GLY A 90 -23.04 7.89 -34.22
N ALA A 91 -23.77 8.67 -33.42
CA ALA A 91 -25.22 8.54 -33.24
C ALA A 91 -26.04 9.53 -34.11
N SER A 92 -25.53 9.91 -35.28
CA SER A 92 -26.28 10.66 -36.28
C SER A 92 -26.19 9.95 -37.64
N THR A 93 -27.04 8.93 -37.80
CA THR A 93 -27.48 8.43 -39.10
C THR A 93 -28.90 7.90 -38.90
#